data_AF-A0A925EFX2-F1
#
_entry.id   AF-A0A925EFX2-F1
#
_cell.length_a   1.000
_cell.length_b   1.000
_cell.length_c   1.000
_cell.angle_alpha   90.00
_cell.angle_beta   90.00
_cell.angle_gamma   90.00
#
_symmetry.space_group_name_H-M   'P 1'
#
loop_
_entity.id
_entity.type
_entity.pdbx_description
1 polymer ?
#
loop_
_entity_poly.entity_id
_entity_poly.type
_entity_poly.pdbx_seq_one_letter_code
_entity_poly.pdbx_strand_id
1 'polypeptide(L)' 'MHFSPLPYLDPGSGSFIIQIAIAALLGLGVAVRASWSRIKTLFGAKPKPEEEDDDSDNAQD' A
#
# COMPACT_ATOMS: atom_id res chain seq x y z
N MET A 1 38.46 -15.86 30.95
CA MET A 1 37.82 -15.99 29.63
C MET A 1 36.59 -15.11 29.64
N HIS A 2 36.59 -14.00 28.91
CA HIS A 2 35.40 -13.14 28.80
C HIS A 2 34.49 -13.74 27.72
N PHE A 3 33.35 -14.29 28.14
CA PHE A 3 32.28 -14.67 27.24
C PHE A 3 31.44 -13.43 26.98
N SER A 4 31.59 -12.83 25.80
CA SER A 4 30.64 -11.84 25.33
C SER A 4 29.42 -12.59 24.78
N PRO A 5 28.20 -12.41 25.34
CA PRO A 5 27.01 -12.99 24.74
C PRO A 5 26.86 -12.42 23.32
N LEU A 6 26.47 -13.28 22.37
CA LEU A 6 26.02 -12.79 21.07
C LEU A 6 24.91 -11.77 21.35
N PRO A 7 24.94 -10.56 20.76
CA PRO A 7 23.85 -9.61 20.86
C PRO A 7 22.66 -10.17 20.06
N TYR A 8 22.04 -11.20 20.62
CA TYR A 8 20.79 -11.75 20.16
C TYR A 8 19.75 -10.74 20.60
N LEU A 9 19.25 -10.01 19.62
CA LEU A 9 18.09 -9.15 19.72
C LEU A 9 17.02 -9.99 20.44
N ASP A 10 16.77 -9.63 21.70
CA ASP A 10 15.82 -10.21 22.67
C ASP A 10 14.67 -10.98 21.97
N PRO A 11 14.21 -12.18 22.41
CA PRO A 11 13.12 -12.92 21.77
C PRO A 11 11.86 -12.10 21.43
N GLY A 12 11.59 -10.98 22.13
CA GLY A 12 10.54 -10.01 21.78
C GLY A 12 10.86 -9.05 20.63
N SER A 13 12.13 -8.90 20.28
CA SER A 13 12.73 -8.05 19.24
C SER A 13 13.24 -8.84 18.03
N GLY A 14 12.85 -10.12 17.92
CA GLY A 14 13.51 -11.16 17.11
C GLY A 14 13.69 -10.91 15.61
N SER A 15 13.16 -9.83 15.02
CA SER A 15 13.73 -9.20 13.82
C SER A 15 13.03 -7.88 13.48
N PHE A 16 13.37 -6.82 14.20
CA PHE A 16 12.85 -5.47 13.94
C PHE A 16 13.10 -5.01 12.48
N ILE A 17 14.20 -5.47 11.88
CA ILE A 17 14.55 -5.21 10.49
C ILE A 17 13.54 -5.83 9.53
N ILE A 18 13.15 -7.10 9.75
CA ILE A 18 12.13 -7.76 8.93
C ILE A 18 10.76 -7.08 9.12
N GLN A 19 10.43 -6.66 10.34
CA GLN A 19 9.18 -5.92 10.59
C GLN A 19 9.14 -4.58 9.84
N ILE A 20 10.23 -3.80 9.88
CA ILE A 20 10.33 -2.55 9.11
C ILE A 20 10.26 -2.82 7.61
N ALA A 21 10.92 -3.88 7.12
CA ALA A 21 10.87 -4.26 5.71
C ALA A 21 9.43 -4.60 5.27
N ILE A 22 8.72 -5.42 6.05
CA ILE A 22 7.32 -5.76 5.79
C ILE A 22 6.44 -4.51 5.85
N ALA A 23 6.59 -3.68 6.88
CA ALA A 23 5.81 -2.44 7.02
C ALA A 23 6.06 -1.48 5.85
N ALA A 24 7.30 -1.35 5.38
CA ALA A 24 7.65 -0.53 4.22
C ALA A 24 7.02 -1.07 2.93
N LEU A 25 7.06 -2.39 2.70
CA LEU A 25 6.43 -3.02 1.54
C LEU A 25 4.91 -2.84 1.54
N LEU A 26 4.26 -3.07 2.68
CA LEU A 26 2.83 -2.88 2.82
C LEU A 26 2.44 -1.40 2.67
N GLY A 27 3.16 -0.49 3.31
CA GLY A 27 2.94 0.95 3.20
C GLY A 27 3.08 1.44 1.77
N LEU A 28 4.13 1.01 1.05
CA LEU A 28 4.33 1.34 -0.35
C LEU A 28 3.23 0.75 -1.24
N GLY A 29 2.84 -0.51 -1.02
CA GLY A 29 1.76 -1.16 -1.75
C GLY A 29 0.42 -0.43 -1.61
N VAL A 30 0.06 -0.04 -0.39
CA VAL A 30 -1.15 0.75 -0.11
C VAL A 30 -1.05 2.15 -0.74
N ALA A 31 0.07 2.83 -0.59
CA ALA A 31 0.28 4.17 -1.15
C ALA A 31 0.16 4.18 -2.68
N VAL A 32 0.74 3.18 -3.36
CA VAL A 32 0.63 2.97 -4.81
C VAL A 32 -0.81 2.69 -5.21
N ARG A 33 -1.51 1.79 -4.48
CA ARG A 33 -2.92 1.46 -4.74
C ARG A 33 -3.83 2.67 -4.57
N ALA A 34 -3.66 3.45 -3.51
CA ALA A 34 -4.45 4.66 -3.25
C ALA A 34 -4.17 5.74 -4.29
N SER A 35 -2.93 5.84 -4.78
CA SER A 35 -2.50 6.85 -5.75
C SER A 35 -2.64 6.40 -7.21
N TRP A 36 -3.28 5.26 -7.49
CA TRP A 36 -3.32 4.68 -8.84
C TRP A 36 -3.87 5.65 -9.89
N SER A 37 -4.88 6.44 -9.56
CA SER A 37 -5.42 7.47 -10.46
C SER A 37 -4.40 8.57 -10.78
N ARG A 38 -3.60 9.00 -9.80
CA ARG A 38 -2.55 10.01 -10.00
C ARG A 38 -1.38 9.44 -10.79
N ILE A 39 -0.97 8.20 -10.51
CA ILE A 39 0.06 7.48 -11.27
C ILE A 39 -0.37 7.37 -12.73
N LYS A 40 -1.60 6.93 -13.01
CA LYS A 40 -2.15 6.90 -14.37
C LYS A 40 -2.07 8.26 -15.06
N THR A 41 -2.44 9.36 -14.38
CA THR A 41 -2.35 10.71 -14.96
C THR A 41 -0.92 11.15 -15.24
N LEU A 42 0.05 10.80 -14.39
CA LEU A 42 1.46 11.11 -14.59
C LEU A 42 2.07 10.34 -15.77
N PHE A 43 1.60 9.12 -16.02
CA PHE A 43 1.99 8.31 -17.18
C PHE A 43 1.20 8.65 -18.47
N GLY A 44 0.51 9.79 -18.50
CA GLY A 44 -0.18 10.28 -19.69
C GLY A 44 -1.51 9.59 -20.00
N ALA A 45 -2.04 8.77 -19.09
CA ALA A 45 -3.41 8.29 -19.21
C ALA A 45 -4.35 9.46 -18.89
N LYS A 46 -4.97 10.03 -19.94
CA LYS A 46 -6.08 10.98 -19.76
C LYS A 46 -7.16 10.30 -18.92
N PRO A 47 -7.72 10.97 -17.89
CA PRO A 47 -8.90 10.45 -17.23
C PRO A 47 -9.96 10.25 -18.31
N LYS A 48 -10.41 9.00 -18.48
CA LYS A 48 -11.62 8.74 -19.27
C LYS A 48 -12.72 9.54 -18.55
N PRO A 49 -13.52 10.36 -19.26
CA PRO A 49 -14.68 10.98 -18.64
C PRO A 49 -15.44 9.85 -17.96
N GLU A 50 -15.70 10.00 -16.67
CA GLU A 50 -16.65 9.13 -16.00
C GLU A 50 -17.95 9.33 -16.78
N GLU A 51 -18.27 8.36 -17.63
CA GLU A 51 -19.63 8.21 -18.13
C GLU A 51 -20.41 7.99 -16.84
N GLU A 52 -21.16 9.02 -16.46
CA GLU A 52 -22.22 8.92 -15.47
C GLU A 52 -23.04 7.71 -15.92
N ASP A 53 -22.89 6.58 -15.22
CA ASP A 53 -23.90 5.54 -15.21
C ASP A 53 -25.12 6.19 -14.56
N ASP A 54 -25.83 6.98 -15.36
CA ASP A 54 -27.19 7.41 -15.14
C ASP A 54 -28.04 6.15 -15.23
N ASP A 55 -28.02 5.37 -14.15
CA ASP A 55 -29.05 4.39 -13.82
C ASP A 55 -30.33 5.17 -13.45
N SER A 56 -30.78 6.00 -14.40
CA SER A 56 -32.13 6.53 -14.46
C SER A 56 -33.01 5.39 -14.96
N ASP A 57 -33.25 4.43 -14.06
CA ASP A 57 -34.33 3.47 -14.12
C ASP A 57 -35.65 4.28 -14.00
N ASN A 58 -36.06 4.93 -15.10
CA ASN A 58 -37.30 5.68 -15.21
C ASN A 58 -38.30 4.95 -16.12
N ALA A 59 -39.24 4.25 -15.48
CA ALA A 59 -40.68 4.24 -15.78
C ALA A 59 -41.35 3.39 -14.68
N GLN A 60 -41.94 3.97 -13.64
CA GLN A 60 -43.30 4.55 -13.57
C GLN A 60 -44.42 3.58 -13.98
N ASP A 61 -45.25 3.25 -12.97
CA ASP A 61 -46.68 2.83 -12.98
C ASP A 61 -47.07 1.50 -13.66
#